data_AF-A0A1V5N9Y6-F1
#
_entry.id   AF-A0A1V5N9Y6-F1
#
_cell.length_a   1.000
_cell.length_b   1.000
_cell.length_c   1.000
_cell.angle_alpha   90.00
_cell.angle_beta   90.00
_cell.angle_gamma   90.00
#
_symmetry.space_group_name_H-M   'P 1'
#
loop_
_entity.id
_entity.type
_entity.pdbx_description
1 polymer ?
#
loop_
_entity_poly.entity_id
_entity_poly.type
_entity_poly.pdbx_seq_one_letter_code
_entity_poly.pdbx_strand_id
1 'polypeptide(L)' 'MIDQGMWKTDGRTPAATIYSAIIREIKEKGTESRFAKTERGKFTVVK' A
#
# COMPACT_ATOMS: atom_id res chain seq x y z
N MET A 1 6.73 0.70 -9.13
CA MET A 1 5.42 0.10 -8.76
C MET A 1 4.29 0.46 -9.71
N ILE A 2 3.89 1.73 -9.85
CA ILE A 2 2.89 2.11 -10.88
C ILE A 2 3.50 2.07 -12.28
N ASP A 3 4.67 2.69 -12.44
CA ASP A 3 5.41 2.73 -13.72
C ASP A 3 5.91 1.34 -14.17
N GLN A 4 6.02 0.41 -13.22
CA GLN A 4 6.41 -0.98 -13.48
C GLN A 4 5.21 -1.90 -13.74
N GLY A 5 3.99 -1.35 -13.89
CA GLY A 5 2.78 -2.11 -14.18
C GLY A 5 2.29 -3.02 -13.05
N MET A 6 2.91 -2.98 -11.87
CA MET A 6 2.55 -3.84 -10.75
C MET A 6 1.23 -3.43 -10.08
N TRP A 7 0.84 -2.15 -10.21
CA TRP A 7 -0.35 -1.58 -9.58
C TRP A 7 -1.06 -0.63 -10.55
N LYS A 8 -2.39 -0.77 -10.65
CA LYS A 8 -3.24 0.14 -11.43
C LYS A 8 -4.14 0.94 -10.48
N THR A 9 -4.16 2.26 -10.65
CA THR A 9 -5.02 3.14 -9.86
C THR A 9 -5.70 4.16 -10.75
N ASP A 10 -7.01 4.37 -10.61
CA ASP A 10 -7.78 5.39 -11.35
C ASP A 10 -7.78 6.78 -10.67
N GLY A 11 -7.00 6.95 -9.59
CA GLY A 11 -6.92 8.21 -8.86
C GLY A 11 -6.07 9.26 -9.56
N ARG A 12 -6.48 10.54 -9.44
CA ARG A 12 -5.68 11.71 -9.90
C ARG A 12 -4.27 11.75 -9.30
N THR A 13 -4.08 11.17 -8.12
CA THR A 13 -2.78 11.07 -7.45
C THR A 13 -2.47 9.61 -7.12
N PRO A 14 -1.94 8.84 -8.08
CA PRO A 14 -1.71 7.40 -7.94
C PRO A 14 -0.96 7.00 -6.67
N ALA A 15 0.10 7.73 -6.31
CA ALA A 15 0.88 7.46 -5.10
C ALA A 15 0.04 7.55 -3.80
N ALA A 16 -0.84 8.55 -3.70
CA ALA A 16 -1.71 8.72 -2.54
C ALA A 16 -2.82 7.65 -2.49
N THR A 17 -3.30 7.20 -3.65
CA THR A 17 -4.27 6.09 -3.77
C THR A 17 -3.66 4.78 -3.26
N ILE A 18 -2.44 4.45 -3.70
CA ILE A 18 -1.72 3.26 -3.22
C ILE A 18 -1.45 3.35 -1.72
N TYR A 19 -0.97 4.51 -1.26
CA TYR A 19 -0.72 4.75 0.16
C TYR A 19 -1.97 4.48 1.01
N SER A 20 -3.12 4.99 0.58
CA SER A 20 -4.40 4.81 1.28
C SER A 20 -4.88 3.36 1.24
N ALA A 21 -4.70 2.67 0.11
CA ALA A 21 -5.04 1.26 -0.04
C ALA A 21 -4.22 0.36 0.90
N ILE A 22 -2.90 0.59 0.98
CA ILE A 22 -2.01 -0.14 1.89
C ILE A 22 -2.43 0.08 3.35
N ILE A 23 -2.71 1.33 3.75
CA ILE A 23 -3.15 1.61 5.12
C ILE A 23 -4.47 0.92 5.45
N ARG A 24 -5.44 0.92 4.53
CA ARG A 24 -6.71 0.21 4.73
C ARG A 24 -6.48 -1.29 4.88
N GLU A 25 -5.65 -1.89 4.03
CA GLU A 25 -5.34 -3.32 4.12
C GLU A 25 -4.67 -3.69 5.46
N ILE A 26 -3.73 -2.87 5.95
CA ILE A 26 -3.12 -3.05 7.27
C ILE A 26 -4.17 -2.96 8.38
N LYS A 27 -5.07 -1.98 8.30
CA LYS A 27 -6.12 -1.78 9.30
C LYS A 27 -7.15 -2.90 9.30
N GLU A 28 -7.56 -3.37 8.13
CA GLU A 28 -8.63 -4.37 7.97
C GLU A 28 -8.13 -5.79 8.25
N LYS A 29 -6.93 -6.14 7.79
CA LYS A 29 -6.37 -7.50 7.94
C LYS A 29 -5.47 -7.67 9.15
N GLY A 30 -4.98 -6.59 9.75
CA GLY A 30 -4.10 -6.63 10.91
C GLY A 30 -2.89 -7.54 10.67
N THR A 31 -2.80 -8.62 11.44
CA THR A 31 -1.71 -9.62 11.35
C THR A 31 -1.69 -10.41 10.05
N GLU A 32 -2.81 -10.49 9.33
CA GLU A 32 -2.89 -11.13 8.00
C GLU A 32 -2.61 -10.15 6.85
N SER A 33 -2.22 -8.92 7.17
CA SER A 33 -1.89 -7.94 6.13
C SER A 33 -0.64 -8.33 5.37
N ARG A 34 -0.68 -8.16 4.05
CA ARG A 34 0.48 -8.36 3.17
C ARG A 34 1.54 -7.26 3.37
N PHE A 35 1.18 -6.18 4.06
CA PHE A 35 2.04 -5.02 4.26
C PHE A 35 2.24 -4.76 5.75
N ALA A 36 3.43 -4.27 6.10
CA ALA A 36 3.71 -3.72 7.42
C ALA A 36 4.26 -2.31 7.27
N LYS A 37 3.87 -1.44 8.20
CA LYS A 37 4.39 -0.06 8.27
C LYS A 37 5.75 -0.09 8.97
N THR A 38 6.79 0.37 8.29
CA THR A 38 8.16 0.40 8.84
C THR A 38 8.49 1.78 9.39
N GLU A 39 8.20 2.83 8.63
CA GLU A 39 8.41 4.22 9.02
C GLU A 39 7.25 5.10 8.50
N ARG A 40 7.26 6.39 8.86
CA ARG A 40 6.29 7.35 8.30
C ARG A 40 6.45 7.42 6.78
N GLY A 41 5.44 6.97 6.05
CA GLY A 41 5.47 6.97 4.59
C GLY A 41 6.15 5.75 3.95
N LYS A 42 6.67 4.80 4.74
CA LYS A 42 7.34 3.60 4.22
C LYS A 42 6.63 2.33 4.67
N PHE A 43 6.51 1.39 3.75
CA PHE A 43 5.91 0.09 3.96
C PHE A 43 6.82 -0.99 3.43
N THR A 44 6.77 -2.15 4.05
CA THR A 44 7.41 -3.38 3.57
C THR A 44 6.35 -4.44 3.30
N VAL A 45 6.69 -5.41 2.46
CA VAL A 45 5.86 -6.61 2.27
C VAL A 45 6.22 -7.59 3.37
N VAL A 46 5.21 -8.04 4.11
CA VAL A 46 5.35 -9.13 5.10
C VAL A 46 5.17 -10.42 4.31
N LYS A 47 6.18 -11.28 4.37
CA LYS A 47 6.23 -12.53 3.59
C LYS A 47 5.27 -13.57 4.15
#